data_AF-A0A7X9R586-F1
#
_entry.id   AF-A0A7X9R586-F1
#
_cell.length_a   1.000
_cell.length_b   1.000
_cell.length_c   1.000
_cell.angle_alpha   90.00
_cell.angle_beta   90.00
_cell.angle_gamma   90.00
#
_symmetry.space_group_name_H-M   'P 1'
#
loop_
_entity.id
_entity.type
_entity.pdbx_description
1 polymer ?
#
loop_
_entity_poly.entity_id
_entity_poly.type
_entity_poly.pdbx_seq_one_letter_code
_entity_poly.pdbx_strand_id
1 'polypeptide(L)'
;MSVTNGNRPGDGVPTSISGIPLTKVDAPTPRDASVGDLVRDVATQVSTLFRAEVQLAKAEVTGEVKKGLQGSLFFVLALAVLTFSSFFFFFFLAELLDVWVPRWLAFLIVFLIMVVVTALLALIGYMRVRKVRAPSKTIDSLKQTKSVLPNHQDDQAPAGRHHAAR
;
A
#
# COMPACT_ATOMS: atom_id res chain seq x y z
N MET A 1 38.23 29.82 66.57
CA MET A 1 39.12 29.03 67.45
C MET A 1 39.22 27.62 66.87
N SER A 2 40.44 27.12 66.75
CA SER A 2 40.79 25.78 66.26
C SER A 2 40.72 24.75 67.39
N VAL A 3 40.15 23.56 67.16
CA VAL A 3 40.40 22.26 67.84
C VAL A 3 39.77 21.20 66.90
N THR A 4 40.48 20.31 66.18
CA THR A 4 41.36 19.16 66.54
C THR A 4 40.60 17.85 66.84
N ASN A 5 40.85 16.87 65.96
CA ASN A 5 41.09 15.44 66.19
C ASN A 5 39.97 14.51 66.69
N GLY A 6 39.94 13.30 66.10
CA GLY A 6 39.11 12.18 66.54
C GLY A 6 39.19 11.00 65.59
N ASN A 7 40.18 10.14 65.80
CA ASN A 7 40.41 8.89 65.09
C ASN A 7 39.33 7.82 65.43
N ARG A 8 39.02 7.00 64.41
CA ARG A 8 38.04 5.90 64.27
C ARG A 8 37.91 4.94 65.47
N PRO A 9 36.74 4.27 65.63
CA PRO A 9 36.71 2.83 65.33
C PRO A 9 35.35 2.29 64.82
N GLY A 10 35.41 1.41 63.81
CA GLY A 10 34.46 0.30 63.61
C GLY A 10 32.99 0.66 63.35
N ASP A 11 32.64 0.90 62.08
CA ASP A 11 31.24 0.94 61.65
C ASP A 11 30.88 -0.38 60.95
N GLY A 12 30.02 -1.14 61.62
CA GLY A 12 29.45 -2.39 61.11
C GLY A 12 28.51 -2.13 59.93
N VAL A 13 28.88 -2.64 58.76
CA VAL A 13 27.99 -2.68 57.60
C VAL A 13 27.12 -3.93 57.71
N PRO A 14 25.79 -3.83 57.83
CA PRO A 14 24.90 -4.98 57.73
C PRO A 14 24.94 -5.53 56.29
N THR A 15 25.62 -6.66 56.13
CA THR A 15 25.62 -7.50 54.92
C THR A 15 24.34 -8.33 54.87
N SER A 16 23.24 -7.77 54.39
CA SER A 16 22.16 -8.55 53.76
C SER A 16 21.12 -7.63 53.13
N ILE A 17 21.36 -7.20 51.90
CA ILE A 17 20.29 -6.71 51.02
C ILE A 17 19.67 -7.96 50.39
N SER A 18 18.78 -8.61 51.15
CA SER A 18 17.88 -9.65 50.64
C SER A 18 16.65 -8.94 50.11
N GLY A 19 16.41 -8.99 48.80
CA GLY A 19 15.21 -8.36 48.25
C GLY A 19 15.13 -8.19 46.74
N ILE A 20 16.16 -8.55 45.97
CA ILE A 20 15.99 -8.68 44.52
C ILE A 20 15.70 -10.16 44.25
N PRO A 21 14.44 -10.57 44.00
CA PRO A 21 14.20 -11.85 43.35
C PRO A 21 14.90 -11.79 41.99
N LEU A 22 16.09 -12.38 41.92
CA LEU A 22 16.66 -12.82 40.66
C LEU A 22 15.74 -13.93 40.16
N THR A 23 14.63 -13.54 39.52
CA THR A 23 14.05 -14.39 38.50
C THR A 23 15.20 -14.65 37.55
N LYS A 24 15.74 -15.88 37.60
CA LYS A 24 16.72 -16.34 36.63
C LYS A 24 16.06 -16.07 35.28
N VAL A 25 16.54 -15.05 34.59
CA VAL A 25 16.55 -15.10 33.15
C VAL A 25 17.41 -16.33 32.90
N ASP A 26 16.76 -17.46 32.64
CA ASP A 26 17.41 -18.63 32.07
C ASP A 26 17.92 -18.16 30.70
N ALA A 27 19.05 -17.46 30.71
CA ALA A 27 19.86 -17.25 29.54
C ALA A 27 20.29 -18.66 29.15
N PRO A 28 19.81 -19.19 28.00
CA PRO A 28 20.19 -20.52 27.58
C PRO A 28 21.71 -20.60 27.59
N THR A 29 22.23 -21.57 28.32
CA THR A 29 23.68 -21.74 28.46
C THR A 29 24.27 -21.88 27.06
N PRO A 30 25.22 -21.03 26.61
CA PRO A 30 25.66 -20.99 25.20
C PRO A 30 26.42 -22.21 24.65
N ARG A 31 26.30 -23.38 25.29
CA ARG A 31 27.03 -24.60 24.88
C ARG A 31 26.24 -25.57 24.01
N ASP A 32 24.92 -25.37 23.85
CA ASP A 32 24.07 -26.29 23.05
C ASP A 32 23.18 -25.59 22.00
N ALA A 33 23.29 -24.28 21.79
CA ALA A 33 22.61 -23.62 20.67
C ALA A 33 23.28 -24.04 19.37
N SER A 34 22.61 -24.88 18.58
CA SER A 34 23.17 -25.31 17.30
C SER A 34 23.22 -24.12 16.32
N VAL A 35 24.12 -24.18 15.34
CA VAL A 35 24.15 -23.19 14.25
C VAL A 35 22.78 -23.06 13.56
N GLY A 36 21.99 -24.14 13.54
CA GLY A 36 20.61 -24.15 13.05
C GLY A 36 19.66 -23.30 13.89
N ASP A 37 19.84 -23.26 15.21
CA ASP A 37 19.01 -22.45 16.11
C ASP A 37 19.29 -20.96 15.95
N LEU A 38 20.55 -20.56 15.74
CA LEU A 38 20.90 -19.16 15.45
C LEU A 38 20.33 -18.68 14.11
N VAL A 39 20.43 -19.50 13.06
CA VAL A 39 19.87 -19.16 11.74
C VAL A 39 18.34 -19.05 11.81
N ARG A 40 17.69 -19.95 12.55
CA ARG A 40 16.24 -19.90 12.78
C ARG A 40 15.81 -18.66 13.54
N ASP A 41 16.58 -18.25 14.55
CA ASP A 41 16.26 -17.05 15.34
C ASP A 41 16.45 -15.77 14.54
N VAL A 42 17.55 -15.65 13.77
CA VAL A 42 17.78 -14.53 12.85
C VAL A 42 16.70 -14.47 11.76
N ALA A 43 16.33 -15.61 11.16
CA ALA A 43 15.26 -15.67 10.18
C ALA A 43 13.91 -15.20 10.76
N THR A 44 13.64 -15.54 12.02
CA THR A 44 12.44 -15.12 12.74
C THR A 44 12.44 -13.61 12.99
N GLN A 45 13.57 -13.03 13.37
CA GLN A 45 13.71 -11.59 13.58
C GLN A 45 13.56 -10.81 12.27
N VAL A 46 14.18 -11.27 11.18
CA VAL A 46 14.05 -10.66 9.85
C VAL A 46 12.61 -10.74 9.35
N SER A 47 11.94 -11.88 9.52
CA SER A 47 10.51 -12.02 9.19
C SER A 47 9.64 -11.07 10.00
N THR A 48 9.98 -10.84 11.27
CA THR A 48 9.26 -9.91 12.15
C THR A 48 9.43 -8.46 11.70
N LEU A 49 10.66 -8.04 11.35
CA LEU A 49 10.93 -6.71 10.81
C LEU A 49 10.21 -6.48 9.48
N PHE A 50 10.30 -7.43 8.54
CA PHE A 50 9.63 -7.31 7.25
C PHE A 50 8.10 -7.18 7.43
N ARG A 51 7.54 -7.98 8.34
CA ARG A 51 6.11 -7.91 8.64
C ARG A 51 5.72 -6.60 9.34
N ALA A 52 6.61 -5.99 10.12
CA ALA A 52 6.40 -4.66 10.70
C ALA A 52 6.44 -3.57 9.63
N GLU A 53 7.42 -3.60 8.72
CA GLU A 53 7.55 -2.63 7.61
C GLU A 53 6.32 -2.68 6.69
N VAL A 54 5.85 -3.89 6.34
CA VAL A 54 4.63 -4.06 5.54
C VAL A 54 3.39 -3.57 6.27
N GLN A 55 3.29 -3.78 7.59
CA GLN A 55 2.16 -3.26 8.37
C GLN A 55 2.16 -1.74 8.43
N LEU A 56 3.33 -1.12 8.58
CA LEU A 56 3.48 0.33 8.57
C LEU A 56 3.11 0.91 7.20
N ALA A 57 3.70 0.39 6.12
CA ALA A 57 3.39 0.80 4.76
C ALA A 57 1.90 0.61 4.45
N LYS A 58 1.29 -0.50 4.89
CA LYS A 58 -0.15 -0.72 4.76
C LYS A 58 -0.95 0.33 5.53
N ALA A 59 -0.56 0.69 6.75
CA ALA A 59 -1.26 1.68 7.55
C ALA A 59 -1.18 3.08 6.91
N GLU A 60 -0.01 3.46 6.40
CA GLU A 60 0.21 4.74 5.71
C GLU A 60 -0.61 4.82 4.42
N VAL A 61 -0.48 3.82 3.54
CA VAL A 61 -1.24 3.76 2.28
C VAL A 61 -2.74 3.71 2.53
N THR A 62 -3.21 2.93 3.52
CA THR A 62 -4.65 2.87 3.84
C THR A 62 -5.16 4.22 4.34
N GLY A 63 -4.36 4.95 5.12
CA GLY A 63 -4.68 6.30 5.56
C GLY A 63 -4.80 7.28 4.39
N GLU A 64 -3.84 7.26 3.46
CA GLU A 64 -3.87 8.08 2.25
C GLU A 64 -5.04 7.75 1.34
N VAL A 65 -5.30 6.46 1.09
CA VAL A 65 -6.45 6.00 0.28
C VAL A 65 -7.76 6.47 0.90
N LYS A 66 -7.92 6.38 2.23
CA LYS A 66 -9.14 6.84 2.90
C LYS A 66 -9.32 8.35 2.78
N LYS A 67 -8.24 9.14 2.94
CA LYS A 67 -8.28 10.60 2.72
C LYS A 67 -8.62 10.94 1.27
N GLY A 68 -8.00 10.25 0.32
CA GLY A 68 -8.27 10.40 -1.11
C GLY A 68 -9.72 10.06 -1.46
N LEU A 69 -10.27 8.99 -0.90
CA LEU A 69 -11.66 8.60 -1.08
C LEU A 69 -12.62 9.65 -0.50
N GLN A 70 -12.35 10.13 0.71
CA GLN A 70 -13.16 11.18 1.33
C GLN A 70 -13.08 12.49 0.53
N GLY A 71 -11.92 12.84 -0.02
CA GLY A 71 -11.77 13.98 -0.93
C GLY A 71 -12.51 13.79 -2.26
N SER A 72 -12.49 12.57 -2.81
CA SER A 72 -13.17 12.25 -4.06
C SER A 72 -14.69 12.40 -3.98
N LEU A 73 -15.27 12.25 -2.79
CA LEU A 73 -16.71 12.45 -2.58
C LEU A 73 -17.15 13.86 -2.96
N PHE A 74 -16.38 14.89 -2.55
CA PHE A 74 -16.67 16.28 -2.94
C PHE A 74 -16.54 16.49 -4.44
N PHE A 75 -15.60 15.81 -5.09
CA PHE A 75 -15.44 15.88 -6.54
C PHE A 75 -16.63 15.25 -7.28
N VAL A 76 -17.11 14.10 -6.79
CA VAL A 76 -18.33 13.45 -7.32
C VAL A 76 -19.56 14.34 -7.13
N LEU A 77 -19.74 14.92 -5.94
CA LEU A 77 -20.84 15.85 -5.66
C LEU A 77 -20.74 17.11 -6.52
N ALA A 78 -19.55 17.69 -6.67
CA ALA A 78 -19.32 18.86 -7.51
C ALA A 78 -19.62 18.56 -8.99
N LEU A 79 -19.15 17.41 -9.51
CA LEU A 79 -19.47 16.97 -10.87
C LEU A 79 -20.97 16.73 -11.06
N ALA A 80 -21.65 16.14 -10.08
CA ALA A 80 -23.09 15.93 -10.14
C ALA A 80 -23.85 17.27 -10.21
N VAL A 81 -23.52 18.22 -9.33
CA VAL A 81 -24.10 19.57 -9.34
C VAL A 81 -23.79 20.27 -10.65
N LEU A 82 -22.53 20.27 -11.11
CA LEU A 82 -22.13 20.90 -12.38
C LEU A 82 -22.88 20.30 -13.57
N THR A 83 -23.02 18.98 -13.62
CA THR A 83 -23.75 18.28 -14.69
C THR A 83 -25.23 18.69 -14.69
N PHE A 84 -25.86 18.72 -13.51
CA PHE A 84 -27.26 19.15 -13.39
C PHE A 84 -27.44 20.63 -13.72
N SER A 85 -26.57 21.51 -13.21
CA SER A 85 -26.57 22.95 -13.50
C SER A 85 -26.31 23.25 -14.97
N SER A 86 -25.58 22.40 -15.69
CA SER A 86 -25.32 22.60 -17.12
C SER A 86 -26.63 22.61 -17.94
N PHE A 87 -27.64 21.81 -17.58
CA PHE A 87 -28.96 21.89 -18.23
C PHE A 87 -29.55 23.29 -18.12
N PHE A 88 -29.58 23.86 -16.90
CA PHE A 88 -30.08 25.22 -16.67
C PHE A 88 -29.24 26.27 -17.40
N PHE A 89 -27.92 26.09 -17.45
CA PHE A 89 -27.03 26.99 -18.19
C PHE A 89 -27.34 27.00 -19.69
N PHE A 90 -27.60 25.85 -20.31
CA PHE A 90 -27.95 25.79 -21.74
C PHE A 90 -29.34 26.37 -22.02
N PHE A 91 -30.31 26.13 -21.13
CA PHE A 91 -31.62 26.80 -21.20
C PHE A 91 -31.48 28.33 -21.08
N PHE A 92 -30.70 28.80 -20.12
CA PHE A 92 -30.39 30.21 -19.96
C PHE A 92 -29.73 30.79 -21.21
N LEU A 93 -28.76 30.08 -21.82
CA LEU A 93 -28.08 30.56 -23.02
C LEU A 93 -29.03 30.65 -24.22
N ALA A 94 -29.93 29.68 -24.38
CA ALA A 94 -30.95 29.70 -25.42
C ALA A 94 -31.91 30.88 -25.21
N GLU A 95 -32.34 31.12 -23.98
CA GLU A 95 -33.28 32.21 -23.69
C GLU A 95 -32.61 33.60 -23.72
N LEU A 96 -31.32 33.66 -23.43
CA LEU A 96 -30.53 34.87 -23.68
C LEU A 96 -30.46 35.16 -25.19
N LEU A 97 -30.26 34.14 -26.03
CA LEU A 97 -30.21 34.29 -27.48
C LEU A 97 -31.56 34.66 -28.11
N ASP A 98 -32.68 34.26 -27.50
CA ASP A 98 -34.04 34.59 -27.95
C ASP A 98 -34.29 36.11 -28.07
N VAL A 99 -33.50 36.94 -27.38
CA VAL A 99 -33.56 38.40 -27.49
C VAL A 99 -33.21 38.90 -28.90
N TRP A 100 -32.37 38.16 -29.64
CA TRP A 100 -31.90 38.56 -30.98
C TRP A 100 -32.43 37.69 -32.12
N VAL A 101 -32.82 36.44 -31.85
CA VAL A 101 -33.27 35.48 -32.87
C VAL A 101 -34.55 34.76 -32.43
N PRO A 102 -35.36 34.20 -33.34
CA PRO A 102 -36.54 33.43 -32.95
C PRO A 102 -36.17 32.28 -32.01
N ARG A 103 -36.97 32.06 -30.98
CA ARG A 103 -36.75 31.03 -29.94
C ARG A 103 -36.30 29.68 -30.48
N TRP A 104 -36.97 29.14 -31.49
CA TRP A 104 -36.61 27.84 -32.06
C TRP A 104 -35.18 27.82 -32.63
N LEU A 105 -34.72 28.93 -33.20
CA LEU A 105 -33.38 29.07 -33.77
C LEU A 105 -32.34 29.24 -32.67
N ALA A 106 -32.66 29.96 -31.59
CA ALA A 106 -31.79 30.08 -30.42
C ALA A 106 -31.44 28.71 -29.82
N PHE A 107 -32.44 27.86 -29.59
CA PHE A 107 -32.25 26.48 -29.11
C PHE A 107 -31.43 25.64 -30.10
N LEU A 108 -31.66 25.79 -31.41
CA LEU A 108 -30.89 25.08 -32.43
C LEU A 108 -29.41 25.49 -32.43
N ILE A 109 -29.11 26.78 -32.28
CA ILE A 109 -27.73 27.30 -32.21
C ILE A 109 -27.02 26.73 -30.98
N VAL A 110 -27.65 26.78 -29.79
CA VAL A 110 -27.08 26.23 -28.56
C VAL A 110 -26.83 24.73 -28.70
N PHE A 111 -27.77 23.98 -29.29
CA PHE A 111 -27.60 22.57 -29.57
C PHE A 111 -26.39 22.28 -30.47
N LEU A 112 -26.21 23.03 -31.56
CA LEU A 112 -25.06 22.86 -32.45
C LEU A 112 -23.73 23.17 -31.74
N ILE A 113 -23.69 24.20 -30.89
CA ILE A 113 -22.52 24.50 -30.06
C ILE A 113 -22.19 23.31 -29.15
N MET A 114 -23.20 22.71 -28.50
CA MET A 114 -23.00 21.52 -27.65
C MET A 114 -22.47 20.33 -28.43
N VAL A 115 -22.96 20.07 -29.64
CA VAL A 115 -22.47 18.99 -30.51
C VAL A 115 -20.99 19.22 -30.86
N VAL A 116 -20.60 20.44 -31.22
CA VAL A 116 -19.19 20.78 -31.53
C VAL A 116 -18.30 20.59 -30.32
N VAL A 117 -18.69 21.12 -29.15
CA VAL A 117 -17.93 20.96 -27.90
C VAL A 117 -17.79 19.49 -27.53
N THR A 118 -18.88 18.71 -27.63
CA THR A 118 -18.88 17.27 -27.35
C THR A 118 -17.95 16.52 -28.30
N ALA A 119 -17.98 16.82 -29.59
CA ALA A 119 -17.10 16.20 -30.57
C ALA A 119 -15.61 16.49 -30.28
N LEU A 120 -15.28 17.74 -29.92
CA LEU A 120 -13.92 18.12 -29.54
C LEU A 120 -13.45 17.39 -28.27
N LEU A 121 -14.29 17.36 -27.22
CA LEU A 121 -13.96 16.65 -25.97
C LEU A 121 -13.81 15.15 -26.20
N ALA A 122 -14.70 14.54 -26.98
CA ALA A 122 -14.62 13.12 -27.34
C ALA A 122 -13.33 12.81 -28.12
N LEU A 123 -12.95 13.67 -29.07
CA LEU A 123 -11.72 13.52 -29.84
C LEU A 123 -10.48 13.63 -28.94
N ILE A 124 -10.41 14.65 -28.08
CA ILE A 124 -9.31 14.83 -27.13
C ILE A 124 -9.22 13.63 -26.18
N GLY A 125 -10.36 13.18 -25.64
CA GLY A 125 -10.45 12.00 -24.78
C GLY A 125 -9.95 10.75 -25.50
N TYR A 126 -10.40 10.51 -26.73
CA TYR A 126 -9.94 9.40 -27.56
C TYR A 126 -8.43 9.45 -27.82
N MET A 127 -7.89 10.63 -28.16
CA MET A 127 -6.45 10.81 -28.34
C MET A 127 -5.66 10.56 -27.06
N ARG A 128 -6.20 10.94 -25.91
CA ARG A 128 -5.56 10.72 -24.60
C ARG A 128 -5.53 9.24 -24.25
N VAL A 129 -6.67 8.54 -24.40
CA VAL A 129 -6.78 7.10 -24.14
C VAL A 129 -5.86 6.30 -25.08
N ARG A 130 -5.79 6.67 -26.37
CA ARG A 130 -4.87 6.02 -27.32
C ARG A 130 -3.39 6.21 -26.97
N LYS A 131 -3.03 7.30 -26.30
CA LYS A 131 -1.65 7.54 -25.85
C LYS A 131 -1.27 6.74 -24.61
N VAL A 132 -2.25 6.22 -23.86
CA VAL A 132 -1.99 5.32 -22.73
C VAL A 132 -1.58 3.96 -23.28
N ARG A 133 -0.27 3.74 -23.46
CA ARG A 133 0.27 2.41 -23.79
C ARG A 133 0.10 1.51 -22.56
N ALA A 134 -0.33 0.27 -22.78
CA ALA A 134 -0.29 -0.77 -21.76
C ALA A 134 1.15 -0.86 -21.17
N PRO A 135 1.32 -1.20 -19.88
CA PRO A 135 2.64 -1.32 -19.25
C PRO A 135 3.41 -2.50 -19.86
N SER A 136 4.03 -2.25 -21.01
CA SER A 136 4.77 -3.21 -21.84
C SER A 136 5.87 -3.87 -21.04
N LYS A 137 6.63 -3.09 -20.27
CA LYS A 137 7.69 -3.57 -19.37
C LYS A 137 7.17 -4.62 -18.39
N THR A 138 6.02 -4.40 -17.75
CA THR A 138 5.40 -5.35 -16.81
C THR A 138 4.93 -6.61 -17.54
N ILE A 139 4.30 -6.46 -18.71
CA ILE A 139 3.86 -7.60 -19.52
C ILE A 139 5.04 -8.45 -19.99
N ASP A 140 6.15 -7.81 -20.39
CA ASP A 140 7.35 -8.48 -20.86
C ASP A 140 8.08 -9.20 -19.73
N SER A 141 8.18 -8.58 -18.55
CA SER A 141 8.69 -9.24 -17.35
C SER A 141 7.85 -10.46 -16.95
N LEU A 142 6.51 -10.38 -17.00
CA LEU A 142 5.64 -11.53 -16.71
C LEU A 142 5.76 -12.64 -17.75
N LYS A 143 5.95 -12.30 -19.03
CA LYS A 143 6.22 -13.27 -20.10
C LYS A 143 7.57 -13.96 -19.91
N GLN A 144 8.61 -13.22 -19.52
CA GLN A 144 9.90 -13.78 -19.18
C GLN A 144 9.79 -14.73 -17.98
N THR A 145 9.11 -14.35 -16.90
CA THR A 145 8.89 -15.22 -15.73
C THR A 145 8.20 -16.54 -16.11
N LYS A 146 7.22 -16.52 -17.02
CA LYS A 146 6.57 -17.74 -17.53
C LYS A 146 7.54 -18.65 -18.30
N SER A 147 8.52 -18.07 -19.00
CA SER A 147 9.51 -18.83 -19.78
C SER A 147 10.63 -19.46 -18.93
N VAL A 148 10.81 -19.03 -17.67
CA VAL A 148 11.82 -19.58 -16.75
C VAL A 148 11.26 -20.56 -15.73
N LEU A 149 9.95 -20.85 -15.76
CA LEU A 149 9.33 -21.89 -14.93
C LEU A 149 9.49 -23.26 -15.62
N PRO A 150 10.37 -24.16 -15.14
CA PRO A 150 10.49 -25.51 -15.67
C PRO A 150 9.27 -26.30 -15.19
N ASN A 151 8.49 -26.83 -16.13
CA ASN A 151 7.40 -27.75 -15.83
C ASN A 151 8.00 -29.06 -15.31
N HIS A 152 8.15 -29.21 -13.99
CA HIS A 152 8.59 -30.46 -13.35
C HIS A 152 7.46 -31.50 -13.38
N GLN A 153 7.16 -32.05 -14.56
CA GLN A 153 6.27 -33.20 -14.70
C GLN A 153 6.96 -34.47 -15.22
N ASP A 154 8.27 -34.47 -15.49
CA ASP A 154 8.90 -35.62 -16.15
C ASP A 154 9.85 -36.49 -15.28
N ASP A 155 10.14 -36.17 -14.02
CA ASP A 155 11.15 -36.91 -13.23
C ASP A 155 10.63 -37.64 -11.97
N GLN A 156 9.41 -38.19 -12.02
CA GLN A 156 8.98 -39.23 -11.06
C GLN A 156 8.38 -40.44 -11.77
N ALA A 157 9.21 -41.17 -12.53
CA ALA A 157 9.00 -42.60 -12.74
C ALA A 157 9.73 -43.35 -11.62
N PRO A 158 9.03 -43.98 -10.64
CA PRO A 158 9.68 -44.65 -9.53
C PRO A 158 10.39 -45.91 -10.03
N ALA A 159 11.67 -45.97 -9.69
CA ALA A 159 12.46 -47.18 -9.74
C ALA A 159 11.84 -48.28 -8.87
N GLY A 160 11.74 -49.48 -9.44
CA GLY A 160 11.80 -50.73 -8.69
C GLY A 160 10.46 -51.34 -8.30
N ARG A 161 10.14 -52.46 -8.94
CA ARG A 161 9.93 -53.79 -8.33
C ARG A 161 9.26 -54.69 -9.37
N HIS A 162 9.86 -55.86 -9.65
CA HIS A 162 9.17 -57.15 -9.68
C HIS A 162 10.22 -58.26 -9.93
N HIS A 163 10.89 -58.65 -8.85
CA HIS A 163 11.21 -60.06 -8.61
C HIS A 163 9.90 -60.77 -8.21
N ALA A 164 9.56 -61.88 -8.88
CA ALA A 164 8.77 -63.05 -8.42
C ALA A 164 8.23 -63.75 -9.69
N ALA A 165 8.82 -64.86 -10.14
CA ALA A 165 8.65 -66.23 -9.65
C ALA A 165 7.51 -66.99 -10.36
N ARG A 166 7.94 -68.08 -11.04
CA ARG A 166 7.21 -69.27 -11.51
C ARG A 166 6.26 -69.15 -12.69
#